data_AF-A0A537FPX2-F1
#
_entry.id   AF-A0A537FPX2-F1
#
_cell.length_a   1.000
_cell.length_b   1.000
_cell.length_c   1.000
_cell.angle_alpha   90.00
_cell.angle_beta   90.00
_cell.angle_gamma   90.00
#
_symmetry.space_group_name_H-M   'P 1'
#
loop_
_entity.id
_entity.type
_entity.pdbx_description
1 polymer ?
#
loop_
_entity_poly.entity_id
_entity_poly.type
_entity_poly.pdbx_seq_one_letter_code
_entity_poly.pdbx_strand_id
1 'polypeptide(L)'
;MLNKRSTLLFSLILISLAATLSITDVSHIAKSAGATTQASTTAGTYFDHVVVVIMEDHGVQEICGSSPPPCQSTMGAPYMAGLANSYAIGSHYLGVTHYSQADYLAMLGGTTDNCSSAGCPWPFSGPNLVDRLEAAGLTWKGYMENQNMASGCDLS
;
A
#
# COMPACT_ATOMS: atom_id res chain seq x y z
N MET A 1 76.64 30.50 -16.04
CA MET A 1 76.15 29.93 -14.77
C MET A 1 75.85 28.46 -15.05
N LEU A 2 76.77 27.52 -14.75
CA LEU A 2 76.68 26.60 -13.60
C LEU A 2 75.23 26.08 -13.41
N ASN A 3 74.87 24.79 -13.50
CA ASN A 3 75.65 23.56 -13.42
C ASN A 3 74.87 22.35 -13.97
N LYS A 4 75.59 21.47 -14.68
CA LYS A 4 75.55 19.99 -14.75
C LYS A 4 74.24 19.23 -14.42
N ARG A 5 73.68 18.42 -15.34
CA ARG A 5 74.11 17.04 -15.74
C ARG A 5 73.95 16.05 -14.56
N SER A 6 73.39 14.84 -14.65
CA SER A 6 73.10 13.97 -15.79
C SER A 6 72.72 12.57 -15.24
N THR A 7 71.92 11.83 -16.01
CA THR A 7 72.08 10.39 -16.35
C THR A 7 71.80 9.19 -15.42
N LEU A 8 71.18 8.18 -16.08
CA LEU A 8 71.45 6.71 -16.05
C LEU A 8 70.89 5.95 -14.81
N LEU A 9 70.43 4.69 -14.85
CA LEU A 9 70.34 3.62 -15.84
C LEU A 9 69.47 2.48 -15.24
N PHE A 10 68.85 1.73 -16.13
CA PHE A 10 68.54 0.29 -16.10
C PHE A 10 69.07 -0.59 -14.94
N SER A 11 68.17 -1.52 -14.54
CA SER A 11 68.40 -2.90 -14.03
C SER A 11 68.13 -3.12 -12.54
N LEU A 12 67.12 -3.93 -12.21
CA LEU A 12 67.34 -5.27 -11.61
C LEU A 12 66.01 -6.00 -11.37
N ILE A 13 65.91 -7.16 -12.00
CA ILE A 13 64.91 -8.22 -11.80
C ILE A 13 65.13 -8.85 -10.43
N LEU A 14 64.05 -9.07 -9.66
CA LEU A 14 64.00 -10.04 -8.55
C LEU A 14 62.61 -10.70 -8.48
N ILE A 15 62.54 -11.86 -9.14
CA ILE A 15 61.86 -13.14 -8.82
C ILE A 15 61.58 -13.24 -7.29
N SER A 16 60.48 -13.71 -6.69
CA SER A 16 59.26 -14.50 -7.01
C SER A 16 58.43 -14.59 -5.72
N LEU A 17 57.08 -14.70 -5.77
CA LEU A 17 56.34 -15.72 -5.01
C LEU A 17 54.89 -15.84 -5.52
N ALA A 18 54.52 -17.07 -5.88
CA ALA A 18 53.18 -17.42 -6.32
C ALA A 18 52.17 -17.35 -5.16
N ALA A 19 51.00 -16.75 -5.43
CA ALA A 19 49.76 -17.08 -4.74
C ALA A 19 48.63 -17.03 -5.76
N THR A 20 48.31 -18.19 -6.33
CA THR A 20 47.07 -18.41 -7.08
C THR A 20 45.91 -18.28 -6.10
N LEU A 21 45.19 -17.17 -6.13
CA LEU A 21 43.86 -17.08 -5.54
C LEU A 21 42.84 -17.45 -6.62
N SER A 22 42.36 -18.69 -6.54
CA SER A 22 41.16 -19.13 -7.25
C SER A 22 39.99 -18.30 -6.74
N ILE A 23 39.51 -17.34 -7.53
CA ILE A 23 38.22 -16.70 -7.28
C ILE A 23 37.17 -17.74 -7.67
N THR A 24 36.61 -18.41 -6.69
CA THR A 24 35.36 -19.15 -6.87
C THR A 24 34.28 -18.14 -7.21
N ASP A 25 33.76 -18.18 -8.43
CA ASP A 25 32.49 -17.53 -8.79
C ASP A 25 31.41 -18.06 -7.83
N VAL A 26 31.11 -17.28 -6.79
CA VAL A 26 29.87 -17.48 -6.03
C VAL A 26 28.77 -16.99 -6.95
N SER A 27 28.22 -17.93 -7.72
CA SER A 27 26.95 -17.74 -8.40
C SER A 27 25.91 -17.44 -7.32
N HIS A 28 25.68 -16.16 -7.04
CA HIS A 28 24.51 -15.73 -6.29
C HIS A 28 23.31 -16.14 -7.13
N ILE A 29 22.62 -17.20 -6.70
CA ILE A 29 21.29 -17.54 -7.19
C ILE A 29 20.41 -16.35 -6.79
N ALA A 30 20.32 -15.36 -7.67
CA ALA A 30 19.27 -14.35 -7.59
C ALA A 30 17.96 -15.13 -7.69
N LYS A 31 17.26 -15.27 -6.56
CA LYS A 31 15.92 -15.81 -6.54
C LYS A 31 15.07 -14.82 -7.32
N SER A 32 14.85 -15.12 -8.60
CA SER A 32 13.90 -14.41 -9.44
C SER A 32 12.61 -14.30 -8.63
N ALA A 33 12.27 -13.07 -8.23
CA ALA A 33 10.95 -12.79 -7.68
C ALA A 33 9.99 -13.19 -8.78
N GLY A 34 9.34 -14.35 -8.62
CA GLY A 34 8.37 -14.84 -9.58
C GLY A 34 7.37 -13.72 -9.79
N ALA A 35 7.32 -13.19 -11.01
CA ALA A 35 6.28 -12.28 -11.41
C ALA A 35 4.96 -12.99 -11.11
N THR A 36 4.23 -12.47 -10.11
CA THR A 36 2.86 -12.88 -9.88
C THR A 36 2.11 -12.57 -11.17
N THR A 37 1.69 -13.62 -11.86
CA THR A 37 0.83 -13.50 -13.04
C THR A 37 -0.42 -12.74 -12.59
N GLN A 38 -0.50 -11.46 -12.98
CA GLN A 38 -1.68 -10.64 -12.77
C GLN A 38 -2.86 -11.38 -13.41
N ALA A 39 -3.88 -11.66 -12.62
CA ALA A 39 -5.10 -12.25 -13.15
C ALA A 39 -5.63 -11.32 -14.25
N SER A 40 -5.75 -11.83 -15.47
CA SER A 40 -6.37 -11.08 -16.56
C SER A 40 -7.82 -10.84 -16.18
N THR A 41 -8.19 -9.58 -16.00
CA THR A 41 -9.58 -9.19 -15.78
C THR A 41 -10.36 -9.43 -17.07
N THR A 42 -11.50 -10.12 -16.97
CA THR A 42 -12.42 -10.23 -18.10
C THR A 42 -12.84 -8.82 -18.53
N ALA A 43 -12.69 -8.49 -19.80
CA ALA A 43 -13.07 -7.19 -20.32
C ALA A 43 -14.60 -7.04 -20.28
N GLY A 44 -15.08 -6.09 -19.48
CA GLY A 44 -16.47 -5.63 -19.41
C GLY A 44 -16.49 -4.12 -19.19
N THR A 45 -17.60 -3.46 -19.55
CA THR A 45 -17.74 -2.00 -19.37
C THR A 45 -17.90 -1.62 -17.90
N TYR A 46 -18.40 -2.55 -17.09
CA TYR A 46 -18.69 -2.37 -15.66
C TYR A 46 -18.23 -3.60 -14.86
N PHE A 47 -18.01 -3.40 -13.56
CA PHE A 47 -17.81 -4.49 -12.62
C PHE A 47 -19.15 -5.16 -12.29
N ASP A 48 -19.18 -6.49 -12.24
CA ASP A 48 -20.36 -7.23 -11.75
C ASP A 48 -20.59 -6.97 -10.25
N HIS A 49 -19.49 -6.81 -9.50
CA HIS A 49 -19.48 -6.55 -8.07
C HIS A 49 -18.37 -5.58 -7.69
N VAL A 50 -18.67 -4.70 -6.74
CA VAL A 50 -17.69 -3.84 -6.06
C VAL A 50 -17.70 -4.21 -4.59
N VAL A 51 -16.52 -4.54 -4.05
CA VAL A 51 -16.33 -4.81 -2.62
C VAL A 51 -15.40 -3.73 -2.08
N VAL A 52 -15.88 -2.98 -1.09
CA VAL A 52 -15.11 -1.97 -0.37
C VAL A 52 -14.86 -2.50 1.04
N VAL A 53 -13.60 -2.67 1.40
CA VAL A 53 -13.19 -3.05 2.75
C VAL A 53 -12.58 -1.81 3.40
N ILE A 54 -13.13 -1.42 4.55
CA ILE A 54 -12.68 -0.24 5.27
C ILE A 54 -12.00 -0.72 6.55
N MET A 55 -10.79 -0.23 6.78
CA MET A 55 -10.03 -0.52 7.98
C MET A 55 -10.14 0.71 8.89
N GLU A 56 -10.82 0.58 10.02
CA GLU A 56 -10.91 1.64 11.02
C GLU A 56 -9.51 2.00 11.50
N ASP A 57 -9.20 3.30 11.62
CA ASP A 57 -7.96 3.82 12.22
C ASP A 57 -6.63 3.33 11.61
N HIS A 58 -6.64 2.81 10.38
CA HIS A 58 -5.43 2.36 9.70
C HIS A 58 -5.14 3.19 8.45
N GLY A 59 -4.08 3.98 8.50
CA GLY A 59 -3.58 4.79 7.39
C GLY A 59 -2.52 4.09 6.54
N VAL A 60 -2.09 4.77 5.49
CA VAL A 60 -1.11 4.22 4.54
C VAL A 60 0.27 4.01 5.18
N GLN A 61 0.62 4.80 6.20
CA GLN A 61 1.87 4.62 6.94
C GLN A 61 1.87 3.28 7.69
N GLU A 62 0.78 2.95 8.38
CA GLU A 62 0.62 1.69 9.10
C GLU A 62 0.62 0.50 8.14
N ILE A 63 -0.12 0.61 7.03
CA ILE A 63 -0.18 -0.44 6.01
C ILE A 63 1.20 -0.71 5.39
N CYS A 64 1.95 0.34 5.08
CA CYS A 64 3.21 0.26 4.35
C CYS A 64 4.46 0.21 5.25
N GLY A 65 4.31 0.05 6.56
CA GLY A 65 5.43 -0.01 7.51
C GLY A 65 6.30 1.26 7.49
N SER A 66 5.66 2.43 7.46
CA SER A 66 6.28 3.75 7.32
C SER A 66 7.02 3.99 6.00
N SER A 67 6.77 3.18 4.98
CA SER A 67 7.32 3.33 3.62
C SER A 67 6.23 3.41 2.55
N PRO A 68 5.33 4.42 2.55
CA PRO A 68 4.36 4.54 1.46
C PRO A 68 4.97 5.25 0.23
N PRO A 69 4.61 4.85 -0.99
CA PRO A 69 5.02 3.64 -1.73
C PRO A 69 6.47 3.72 -2.29
N PRO A 70 7.15 2.58 -2.57
CA PRO A 70 6.66 1.22 -2.44
C PRO A 70 6.59 0.77 -0.97
N CYS A 71 5.54 0.00 -0.64
CA CYS A 71 5.25 -0.44 0.72
C CYS A 71 6.24 -1.52 1.19
N GLN A 72 6.72 -1.40 2.43
CA GLN A 72 7.53 -2.45 3.02
C GLN A 72 6.65 -3.65 3.38
N SER A 73 6.91 -4.82 2.80
CA SER A 73 6.06 -6.01 2.98
C SER A 73 6.40 -6.85 4.23
N THR A 74 7.44 -6.49 4.98
CA THR A 74 7.89 -7.22 6.18
C THR A 74 7.47 -6.56 7.49
N MET A 75 6.96 -5.33 7.44
CA MET A 75 6.43 -4.56 8.57
C MET A 75 5.06 -3.99 8.20
N GLY A 76 4.23 -3.62 9.18
CA GLY A 76 2.88 -3.11 8.92
C GLY A 76 1.88 -4.23 8.67
N ALA A 77 1.15 -4.16 7.54
CA ALA A 77 0.14 -5.15 7.13
C ALA A 77 0.58 -5.90 5.85
N PRO A 78 1.36 -7.00 5.95
CA PRO A 78 2.02 -7.64 4.81
C PRO A 78 1.11 -7.98 3.63
N TYR A 79 -0.10 -8.48 3.90
CA TYR A 79 -1.05 -8.83 2.85
C TYR A 79 -1.57 -7.59 2.10
N MET A 80 -2.00 -6.56 2.85
CA MET A 80 -2.46 -5.29 2.27
C MET A 80 -1.33 -4.56 1.53
N ALA A 81 -0.12 -4.52 2.10
CA ALA A 81 1.07 -3.97 1.44
C ALA A 81 1.38 -4.69 0.12
N GLY A 82 1.20 -6.02 0.08
CA GLY A 82 1.35 -6.82 -1.14
C GLY A 82 0.35 -6.43 -2.23
N LEU A 83 -0.92 -6.21 -1.86
CA LEU A 83 -1.96 -5.72 -2.77
C LEU A 83 -1.61 -4.31 -3.29
N ALA A 84 -1.24 -3.38 -2.41
CA ALA A 84 -0.88 -2.01 -2.79
C ALA A 84 0.30 -1.97 -3.79
N ASN A 85 1.33 -2.79 -3.56
CA ASN A 85 2.49 -2.91 -4.45
C ASN A 85 2.17 -3.60 -5.79
N SER A 86 1.18 -4.51 -5.82
CA SER A 86 0.84 -5.30 -7.02
C SER A 86 -0.19 -4.62 -7.92
N TYR A 87 -0.97 -3.68 -7.37
CA TYR A 87 -2.06 -3.01 -8.06
C TYR A 87 -1.85 -1.49 -8.05
N ALA A 88 -2.70 -0.76 -7.34
CA ALA A 88 -2.67 0.68 -7.28
C ALA A 88 -2.85 1.14 -5.83
N ILE A 89 -2.31 2.32 -5.55
CA ILE A 89 -2.47 3.01 -4.27
C ILE A 89 -2.94 4.44 -4.55
N GLY A 90 -4.02 4.84 -3.90
CA GLY A 90 -4.49 6.22 -3.95
C GLY A 90 -3.61 7.09 -3.07
N SER A 91 -2.85 8.01 -3.66
CA SER A 91 -2.20 9.07 -2.89
C SER A 91 -3.23 10.11 -2.45
N HIS A 92 -3.00 10.75 -1.30
CA HIS A 92 -3.87 11.79 -0.76
C HIS A 92 -5.33 11.35 -0.49
N TYR A 93 -5.56 10.07 -0.21
CA TYR A 93 -6.82 9.59 0.33
C TYR A 93 -6.86 9.89 1.84
N LEU A 94 -7.57 10.94 2.23
CA LEU A 94 -7.61 11.47 3.59
C LEU A 94 -9.01 11.35 4.18
N GLY A 95 -9.11 11.22 5.50
CA GLY A 95 -10.36 11.42 6.23
C GLY A 95 -10.90 12.83 6.01
N VAL A 96 -12.23 12.98 6.04
CA VAL A 96 -12.90 14.29 5.92
C VAL A 96 -12.84 15.02 7.27
N THR A 97 -12.73 14.26 8.35
CA THR A 97 -12.63 14.72 9.74
C THR A 97 -11.61 13.86 10.51
N HIS A 98 -11.55 14.04 11.83
CA HIS A 98 -10.80 13.17 12.73
C HIS A 98 -11.69 12.14 13.46
N TYR A 99 -12.96 11.98 13.04
CA TYR A 99 -13.92 11.11 13.70
C TYR A 99 -14.45 10.07 12.70
N SER A 100 -14.21 8.79 12.99
CA SER A 100 -14.57 7.67 12.10
C SER A 100 -16.05 7.68 11.71
N GLN A 101 -16.95 7.99 12.65
CA GLN A 101 -18.39 8.09 12.37
C GLN A 101 -18.72 9.16 11.32
N ALA A 102 -18.10 10.33 11.41
CA ALA A 102 -18.32 11.43 10.48
C ALA A 102 -17.73 11.12 9.09
N ASP A 103 -16.60 10.40 9.05
CA ASP A 103 -16.00 9.95 7.80
C ASP A 103 -16.86 8.88 7.09
N TYR A 104 -17.49 7.96 7.83
CA TYR A 104 -18.45 7.01 7.25
C TYR A 104 -19.69 7.72 6.69
N LEU A 105 -20.22 8.73 7.39
CA LEU A 105 -21.30 9.56 6.88
C LEU A 105 -20.89 10.35 5.64
N ALA A 106 -19.68 10.90 5.61
CA ALA A 106 -19.18 11.60 4.42
C ALA A 106 -19.01 10.64 3.23
N MET A 107 -18.53 9.42 3.47
CA MET A 107 -18.33 8.41 2.43
C MET A 107 -19.65 7.91 1.83
N LEU A 108 -20.70 7.70 2.63
CA LEU A 108 -21.99 7.22 2.13
C LEU A 108 -22.94 8.35 1.75
N GLY A 109 -23.01 9.42 2.55
CA GLY A 109 -23.94 10.53 2.41
C GLY A 109 -23.38 11.76 1.69
N GLY A 110 -22.07 11.85 1.48
CA GLY A 110 -21.43 13.01 0.85
C GLY A 110 -21.37 14.26 1.74
N THR A 111 -21.66 14.12 3.04
CA THR A 111 -21.67 15.19 4.04
C THR A 111 -21.31 14.65 5.41
N THR A 112 -20.75 15.50 6.28
CA THR A 112 -20.53 15.16 7.69
C THR A 112 -21.74 15.49 8.56
N ASP A 113 -22.84 16.01 8.00
CA ASP A 113 -24.10 16.32 8.68
C ASP A 113 -23.95 16.95 10.09
N ASN A 114 -23.10 17.98 10.23
CA ASN A 114 -22.81 18.65 11.50
C ASN A 114 -22.34 17.72 12.64
N CYS A 115 -21.74 16.56 12.32
CA CYS A 115 -21.08 15.70 13.30
C CYS A 115 -20.03 16.47 14.11
N SER A 116 -19.88 16.06 15.36
CA SER A 116 -18.85 16.58 16.27
C SER A 116 -18.21 15.44 17.07
N SER A 117 -17.29 15.77 17.97
CA SER A 117 -16.78 14.80 18.95
C SER A 117 -17.85 14.20 19.85
N ALA A 118 -19.02 14.85 19.98
CA ALA A 118 -20.15 14.34 20.75
C ALA A 118 -21.01 13.34 19.96
N GLY A 119 -20.66 13.08 18.70
CA GLY A 119 -21.39 12.20 17.79
C GLY A 119 -22.05 12.95 16.64
N CYS A 120 -22.82 12.18 15.87
CA CYS A 120 -23.52 12.64 14.68
C CYS A 120 -25.04 12.70 14.91
N PRO A 121 -25.75 13.62 14.24
CA PRO A 121 -27.21 13.62 14.26
C PRO A 121 -27.78 12.28 13.79
N TRP A 122 -28.82 11.83 14.49
CA TRP A 122 -29.54 10.60 14.17
C TRP A 122 -31.06 10.83 14.25
N PRO A 123 -31.86 10.33 13.29
CA PRO A 123 -31.42 9.64 12.07
C PRO A 123 -30.85 10.60 11.02
N PHE A 124 -29.93 10.10 10.19
CA PHE A 124 -29.54 10.79 8.97
C PHE A 124 -30.74 10.84 8.01
N SER A 125 -31.04 12.01 7.45
CA SER A 125 -32.26 12.23 6.64
C SER A 125 -31.99 12.62 5.18
N GLY A 126 -30.72 12.79 4.79
CA GLY A 126 -30.35 13.07 3.41
C GLY A 126 -30.31 11.81 2.52
N PRO A 127 -30.32 11.97 1.18
CA PRO A 127 -30.08 10.85 0.28
C PRO A 127 -28.62 10.40 0.34
N ASN A 128 -28.38 9.11 0.44
CA ASN A 128 -27.05 8.51 0.49
C ASN A 128 -26.78 7.56 -0.70
N LEU A 129 -25.59 6.98 -0.75
CA LEU A 129 -25.16 6.03 -1.78
C LEU A 129 -26.06 4.79 -1.83
N VAL A 130 -26.46 4.26 -0.67
CA VAL A 130 -27.35 3.09 -0.59
C VAL A 130 -28.70 3.38 -1.22
N ASP A 131 -29.32 4.52 -0.90
CA ASP A 131 -30.62 4.90 -1.49
C ASP A 131 -30.53 4.98 -3.02
N ARG A 132 -29.39 5.46 -3.54
CA ARG A 132 -29.14 5.56 -4.99
C ARG A 132 -28.94 4.19 -5.63
N LEU A 133 -28.26 3.26 -4.95
CA LEU A 133 -28.11 1.87 -5.43
C LEU A 133 -29.48 1.20 -5.50
N GLU A 134 -30.29 1.32 -4.45
CA GLU A 134 -31.63 0.73 -4.39
C GLU A 134 -32.57 1.32 -5.44
N ALA A 135 -32.57 2.65 -5.63
CA ALA A 135 -33.35 3.32 -6.67
C ALA A 135 -32.95 2.91 -8.09
N ALA A 136 -31.70 2.49 -8.30
CA ALA A 136 -31.21 1.93 -9.56
C ALA A 136 -31.50 0.42 -9.72
N GLY A 137 -32.14 -0.21 -8.73
CA GLY A 137 -32.41 -1.66 -8.73
C GLY A 137 -31.17 -2.53 -8.46
N LEU A 138 -30.12 -1.96 -7.86
CA LEU A 138 -28.90 -2.67 -7.50
C LEU A 138 -29.00 -3.23 -6.07
N THR A 139 -28.37 -4.38 -5.86
CA THR A 139 -28.30 -5.01 -4.53
C THR A 139 -27.06 -4.55 -3.77
N TRP A 140 -27.18 -4.41 -2.45
CA TRP A 140 -26.06 -4.11 -1.57
C TRP A 140 -26.13 -4.94 -0.29
N LYS A 141 -24.99 -5.08 0.40
CA LYS A 141 -24.88 -5.66 1.74
C LYS A 141 -23.80 -4.94 2.53
N GLY A 142 -24.03 -4.72 3.81
CA GLY A 142 -23.05 -4.21 4.77
C GLY A 142 -22.68 -5.29 5.78
N TYR A 143 -21.40 -5.31 6.17
CA TYR A 143 -20.89 -6.17 7.23
C TYR A 143 -20.03 -5.29 8.13
N MET A 144 -20.40 -5.18 9.40
CA MET A 144 -19.63 -4.42 10.39
C MET A 144 -18.93 -5.39 11.34
N GLU A 145 -17.77 -4.99 11.87
CA GLU A 145 -17.06 -5.78 12.86
C GLU A 145 -17.97 -6.07 14.06
N ASN A 146 -17.94 -7.30 14.56
CA ASN A 146 -18.72 -7.74 15.72
C ASN A 146 -20.25 -7.57 15.58
N GLN A 147 -20.76 -7.30 14.39
CA GLN A 147 -22.19 -7.22 14.14
C GLN A 147 -22.81 -8.61 14.19
N ASN A 148 -23.75 -8.80 15.10
CA ASN A 148 -24.60 -9.98 15.07
C ASN A 148 -25.58 -9.86 13.89
N MET A 149 -25.33 -10.65 12.85
CA MET A 149 -26.15 -10.69 11.64
C MET A 149 -27.62 -11.07 11.89
N ALA A 150 -27.95 -11.72 13.01
CA ALA A 150 -29.33 -12.08 13.36
C ALA A 150 -30.14 -10.91 13.94
N SER A 151 -29.48 -9.96 14.63
CA SER A 151 -30.13 -8.79 15.25
C SER A 151 -30.03 -7.53 14.39
N GLY A 152 -29.20 -7.52 13.35
CA GLY A 152 -29.04 -6.36 12.48
C GLY A 152 -28.12 -5.29 13.09
N CYS A 153 -28.35 -4.01 12.77
CA CYS A 153 -27.62 -2.91 13.42
C CYS A 153 -28.07 -2.79 14.88
N ASP A 154 -27.12 -2.83 15.82
CA ASP A 154 -27.39 -2.37 17.18
C ASP A 154 -27.50 -0.85 17.14
N LEU A 155 -28.67 -0.32 17.49
CA LEU A 155 -28.95 1.12 17.55
C LEU A 155 -28.94 1.64 19.00
N SER A 156 -28.46 0.83 19.96
CA SER A 156 -28.43 1.17 21.39
C SER A 156 -27.17 1.92 21.83
#